data_AF-H1LCY8-F1
#
_entry.id   AF-H1LCY8-F1
#
_cell.length_a   1.000
_cell.length_b   1.000
_cell.length_c   1.000
_cell.angle_alpha   90.00
_cell.angle_beta   90.00
_cell.angle_gamma   90.00
#
_symmetry.space_group_name_H-M   'P 1'
#
loop_
_entity.id
_entity.type
_entity.pdbx_description
1 polymer ?
#
loop_
_entity_poly.entity_id
_entity_poly.type
_entity_poly.pdbx_seq_one_letter_code
_entity_poly.pdbx_strand_id
1 'polypeptide(L)'
;MAIKSYLKLLPPNINKFLNDFGKTHAKETIAKVNSHIRSATRNAINDGIISSDFTLNTHLVYDPNRTHPLTFLNLNEAERVIKYLEAVQDL
;
A
#
# COMPACT_ATOMS: atom_id res chain seq x y z
N MET A 1 12.90 24.66 -16.86
CA MET A 1 13.93 23.63 -16.62
C MET A 1 13.54 22.59 -15.55
N ALA A 2 12.37 22.69 -14.88
CA ALA A 2 11.96 21.70 -13.86
C ALA A 2 11.21 20.46 -14.43
N ILE A 3 10.39 20.63 -15.48
CA ILE A 3 9.49 19.57 -15.98
C ILE A 3 10.25 18.37 -16.57
N LYS A 4 11.36 18.60 -17.27
CA LYS A 4 12.21 17.51 -17.81
C LYS A 4 12.92 16.69 -16.72
N SER A 5 13.13 17.24 -15.52
CA SER A 5 13.78 16.50 -14.43
C SER A 5 12.85 15.44 -13.81
N TYR A 6 11.55 15.74 -13.71
CA TYR A 6 10.57 14.79 -13.17
C TYR A 6 10.29 13.63 -14.13
N LEU A 7 10.39 13.88 -15.44
CA LEU A 7 10.16 12.85 -16.46
C LEU A 7 11.21 11.73 -16.46
N LYS A 8 12.41 11.98 -15.90
CA LYS A 8 13.52 11.02 -15.79
C LYS A 8 13.25 9.87 -14.79
N LEU A 9 12.13 9.92 -14.08
CA LEU A 9 11.68 8.91 -13.11
C LEU A 9 10.74 7.85 -13.73
N LEU A 10 10.29 8.00 -14.97
CA LEU A 10 9.58 6.96 -15.71
C LEU A 10 10.59 6.06 -16.43
N PRO A 11 10.30 4.80 -16.80
CA PRO A 11 9.57 3.71 -16.18
C PRO A 11 10.41 2.62 -15.43
N PRO A 12 11.73 2.39 -15.63
CA PRO A 12 12.45 1.38 -14.83
C PRO A 12 12.57 1.78 -13.35
N ASN A 13 12.50 3.07 -13.05
CA ASN A 13 12.66 3.58 -11.68
C ASN A 13 11.44 3.33 -10.79
N ILE A 14 10.21 3.25 -11.33
CA ILE A 14 9.03 2.99 -10.48
C ILE A 14 8.98 1.54 -10.01
N ASN A 15 9.31 0.60 -10.89
CA ASN A 15 9.45 -0.81 -10.53
C ASN A 15 10.58 -1.01 -9.54
N LYS A 16 11.72 -0.34 -9.76
CA LYS A 16 12.84 -0.35 -8.82
C LYS A 16 12.44 0.23 -7.45
N PHE A 17 11.73 1.37 -7.45
CA PHE A 17 11.22 1.99 -6.24
C PHE A 17 10.28 1.05 -5.49
N LEU A 18 9.28 0.48 -6.16
CA LEU A 18 8.33 -0.45 -5.54
C LEU A 18 9.03 -1.71 -5.02
N ASN A 19 10.06 -2.20 -5.71
CA ASN A 19 10.85 -3.33 -5.27
C ASN A 19 11.68 -3.02 -4.02
N ASP A 20 12.36 -1.87 -3.99
CA ASP A 20 13.22 -1.48 -2.87
C ASP A 20 12.39 -1.07 -1.65
N PHE A 21 11.31 -0.33 -1.87
CA PHE A 21 10.31 -0.01 -0.84
C PHE A 21 9.62 -1.28 -0.33
N GLY A 22 9.38 -2.22 -1.23
CA GLY A 22 8.74 -3.51 -0.97
C GLY A 22 9.43 -4.35 0.09
N LYS A 23 10.77 -4.43 0.02
CA LYS A 23 11.60 -5.28 0.89
C LYS A 23 11.49 -4.95 2.38
N THR A 24 10.97 -3.79 2.76
CA THR A 24 10.92 -3.32 4.14
C THR A 24 9.52 -2.96 4.62
N HIS A 25 8.49 -3.16 3.80
CA HIS A 25 7.12 -2.75 4.13
C HIS A 25 6.13 -3.91 3.97
N ALA A 26 5.06 -3.83 4.75
CA ALA A 26 3.94 -4.76 4.68
C ALA A 26 3.20 -4.65 3.34
N LYS A 27 2.58 -5.75 2.92
CA LYS A 27 1.80 -5.84 1.68
C LYS A 27 0.77 -4.72 1.55
N GLU A 28 0.03 -4.42 2.62
CA GLU A 28 -1.02 -3.39 2.66
C GLU A 28 -0.45 -2.00 2.41
N THR A 29 0.74 -1.72 2.95
CA THR A 29 1.41 -0.42 2.80
C THR A 29 1.80 -0.21 1.35
N ILE A 30 2.41 -1.20 0.71
CA ILE A 30 2.89 -1.10 -0.67
C ILE A 30 1.69 -1.07 -1.64
N ALA A 31 0.64 -1.85 -1.36
CA ALA A 31 -0.60 -1.79 -2.12
C ALA A 31 -1.23 -0.38 -2.10
N LYS A 32 -1.23 0.27 -0.93
CA LYS A 32 -1.73 1.63 -0.78
C LYS A 32 -0.88 2.65 -1.53
N VAL A 33 0.44 2.56 -1.41
CA VAL A 33 1.38 3.41 -2.15
C VAL A 33 1.21 3.25 -3.66
N ASN A 34 1.13 2.01 -4.15
CA ASN A 34 0.89 1.72 -5.57
C ASN A 34 -0.44 2.32 -6.04
N SER A 35 -1.52 2.19 -5.24
CA SER A 35 -2.82 2.80 -5.56
C SER A 35 -2.74 4.33 -5.72
N HIS A 36 -2.05 5.02 -4.80
CA HIS A 36 -1.84 6.46 -4.90
C HIS A 36 -1.04 6.86 -6.14
N ILE A 37 0.02 6.13 -6.46
CA ILE A 37 0.82 6.36 -7.68
C ILE A 37 -0.06 6.21 -8.92
N ARG A 38 -0.87 5.14 -9.03
CA ARG A 38 -1.79 4.94 -10.15
C ARG A 38 -2.81 6.05 -10.29
N SER A 39 -3.37 6.51 -9.17
CA SER A 39 -4.32 7.63 -9.17
C SER A 39 -3.68 8.92 -9.68
N ALA A 40 -2.47 9.23 -9.19
CA ALA A 40 -1.73 10.40 -9.65
C ALA A 40 -1.38 10.32 -11.14
N THR A 41 -0.96 9.15 -11.61
CA THR A 41 -0.66 8.91 -13.03
C THR A 41 -1.89 9.12 -13.90
N ARG A 42 -3.05 8.59 -13.51
CA ARG A 42 -4.31 8.79 -14.25
C ARG A 42 -4.73 10.26 -14.31
N ASN A 43 -4.61 10.98 -13.19
CA ASN A 43 -4.90 12.41 -13.17
C ASN A 43 -3.95 13.17 -14.11
N ALA A 44 -2.66 12.88 -14.08
CA ALA A 44 -1.68 13.50 -14.98
C ALA A 44 -1.93 13.18 -16.46
N ILE A 45 -2.50 12.01 -16.78
CA ILE A 45 -2.94 11.67 -18.14
C ILE A 45 -4.15 12.51 -18.53
N ASN A 46 -5.16 12.60 -17.65
CA ASN A 46 -6.36 13.39 -17.90
C ASN A 46 -6.06 14.88 -18.08
N ASP A 47 -5.10 15.39 -17.32
CA ASP A 47 -4.62 16.78 -17.41
C ASP A 47 -3.68 17.01 -18.62
N GLY A 48 -3.38 15.97 -19.40
CA GLY A 48 -2.50 16.03 -20.58
C GLY A 48 -1.01 16.26 -20.27
N ILE A 49 -0.60 16.11 -19.00
CA ILE A 49 0.79 16.30 -18.54
C ILE A 49 1.68 15.15 -19.05
N ILE A 50 1.15 13.94 -19.06
CA ILE A 50 1.83 12.74 -19.57
C ILE A 50 0.90 11.99 -20.53
N SER A 51 1.48 11.33 -21.53
CA SER A 51 0.73 10.64 -22.58
C SER A 51 0.57 9.13 -22.38
N SER A 52 1.21 8.55 -21.36
CA SER A 52 1.25 7.10 -21.16
C SER A 52 1.25 6.72 -19.68
N ASP A 53 0.52 5.65 -19.35
CA ASP A 53 0.48 5.07 -18.01
C ASP A 53 1.70 4.16 -17.79
N PHE A 54 2.71 4.68 -17.09
CA PHE A 54 3.93 3.96 -16.71
C PHE A 54 3.76 3.00 -15.53
N THR A 55 2.57 2.96 -14.92
CA THR A 55 2.25 2.04 -13.81
C THR A 55 1.69 0.70 -14.30
N LEU A 56 1.44 0.58 -15.61
CA LEU A 56 1.07 -0.67 -16.24
C LEU A 56 2.18 -1.72 -16.04
N ASN A 57 1.80 -2.95 -15.70
CA ASN A 57 2.71 -4.08 -15.44
C ASN A 57 3.65 -3.93 -14.22
N THR A 58 3.31 -3.06 -13.26
CA THR A 58 4.02 -3.02 -11.96
C THR A 58 3.71 -4.27 -11.14
N HIS A 59 4.76 -4.95 -10.67
CA HIS A 59 4.64 -6.09 -9.75
C HIS A 59 4.82 -5.63 -8.30
N LEU A 60 3.98 -6.12 -7.40
CA LEU A 60 4.04 -5.81 -5.98
C LEU A 60 5.01 -6.78 -5.28
N VAL A 61 6.18 -6.27 -4.88
CA VAL A 61 7.11 -6.94 -3.96
C VAL A 61 6.84 -6.41 -2.55
N TYR A 62 6.80 -7.28 -1.54
CA TYR A 62 6.55 -6.93 -0.14
C TYR A 62 7.29 -7.85 0.83
N ASP A 63 7.47 -7.40 2.08
CA ASP A 63 8.02 -8.22 3.17
C ASP A 63 6.90 -9.02 3.86
N PRO A 64 6.88 -10.36 3.74
CA PRO A 64 5.86 -11.19 4.38
C PRO A 64 5.95 -11.15 5.92
N ASN A 65 7.13 -10.95 6.50
CA ASN A 65 7.29 -10.91 7.97
C ASN A 65 6.65 -9.67 8.60
N ARG A 66 6.42 -8.62 7.80
CA ARG A 66 5.77 -7.39 8.19
C ARG A 66 4.30 -7.35 7.84
N THR A 67 3.81 -8.38 7.14
CA THR A 67 2.40 -8.50 6.77
C THR A 67 1.68 -9.24 7.89
N HIS A 68 0.76 -8.55 8.57
CA HIS A 68 -0.01 -9.17 9.65
C HIS A 68 -0.95 -10.22 9.07
N PRO A 69 -0.89 -11.49 9.53
CA PRO A 69 -1.87 -12.48 9.13
C PRO A 69 -3.24 -12.06 9.66
N LEU A 70 -4.28 -12.21 8.84
CA LEU A 70 -5.66 -12.08 9.31
C LEU A 70 -5.89 -13.12 10.40
N THR A 71 -6.03 -12.65 11.63
CA THR A 71 -6.32 -13.49 12.79
C THR A 71 -7.74 -13.18 13.23
N PHE A 72 -8.58 -14.21 13.27
CA PHE A 72 -9.94 -14.11 13.78
C PHE A 72 -9.95 -14.55 15.25
N LEU A 73 -10.80 -13.90 16.05
CA LEU A 73 -11.07 -14.35 17.40
C LEU A 73 -11.67 -15.75 17.35
N ASN A 74 -11.08 -16.68 18.09
CA ASN A 74 -11.75 -17.96 18.34
C ASN A 74 -12.84 -17.77 19.41
N LEU A 75 -13.70 -18.78 19.57
CA LEU A 75 -14.84 -18.73 20.50
C LEU A 75 -14.40 -18.39 21.95
N ASN A 76 -13.32 -19.01 22.42
CA ASN A 76 -12.80 -18.78 23.77
C ASN A 76 -12.25 -17.36 23.95
N GLU A 77 -11.60 -16.81 22.94
CA GLU A 77 -11.11 -15.43 22.98
C GLU A 77 -12.26 -14.42 22.94
N ALA A 78 -13.31 -14.70 22.15
CA ALA A 78 -14.51 -13.89 22.12
C ALA A 78 -15.21 -13.85 23.49
N GLU A 79 -15.37 -15.00 24.15
CA GLU A 79 -15.92 -15.08 25.51
C GLU A 79 -15.09 -14.29 26.53
N ARG A 80 -13.76 -14.33 26.42
CA ARG A 80 -12.87 -13.52 27.27
C ARG A 80 -13.07 -12.02 27.07
N VAL A 81 -13.21 -11.59 25.82
CA VAL A 81 -13.47 -10.18 25.50
C VAL A 81 -14.82 -9.73 26.05
N ILE A 82 -15.88 -10.53 25.86
CA ILE A 82 -17.22 -10.23 26.38
C ILE A 82 -17.18 -10.07 27.90
N LYS A 83 -16.58 -11.03 28.62
CA LYS A 83 -16.48 -10.99 30.07
C LYS A 83 -15.68 -9.78 30.58
N TYR A 84 -14.62 -9.39 29.86
CA TYR A 84 -13.86 -8.19 30.19
C TYR A 84 -14.71 -6.92 30.03
N LEU A 85 -15.49 -6.82 28.96
CA LEU A 85 -16.35 -5.67 28.70
C LEU A 85 -17.48 -5.56 29.74
N GLU A 86 -18.11 -6.68 30.11
CA GLU A 86 -19.13 -6.73 31.18
C GLU A 86 -18.56 -6.23 32.51
N ALA A 87 -17.36 -6.69 32.89
CA ALA A 87 -16.73 -6.29 34.15
C ALA A 87 -16.31 -4.80 34.20
N VAL A 88 -16.06 -4.18 33.03
CA VAL A 88 -15.73 -2.74 32.93
C VAL A 88 -16.98 -1.87 32.95
N GLN A 89 -18.13 -2.40 32.54
CA GLN A 89 -19.38 -1.66 32.45
C GLN A 89 -20.13 -1.54 33.79
N ASP A 90 -19.77 -2.37 34.76
CA ASP A 90 -20.28 -2.33 36.15
C ASP A 90 -19.49 -1.36 37.08
N LEU A 91 -18.63 -0.50 36.53
CA LEU A 91 -17.90 0.60 37.20
C LEU A 91 -18.42 1.97 36.75
#